data_AF-A0AAW9BUE8-F1
#
_entry.id   AF-A0AAW9BUE8-F1
#
_cell.length_a   1.000
_cell.length_b   1.000
_cell.length_c   1.000
_cell.angle_alpha   90.00
_cell.angle_beta   90.00
_cell.angle_gamma   90.00
#
_symmetry.space_group_name_H-M   'P 1'
#
loop_
_entity.id
_entity.type
_entity.pdbx_description
1 polymer ?
#
loop_
_entity_poly.entity_id
_entity_poly.type
_entity_poly.pdbx_seq_one_letter_code
_entity_poly.pdbx_strand_id
1 'polypeptide(L)'
;MKFVKIALIVAVVAIALFAAKQTGILEIITDIKSLQDWIASFGVWGYAVFVAAFVFACVFLLPGSAFTIVAGIVFGPIKGGIL
;
A
#
# COMPACT_ATOMS: atom_id res chain seq x y z
N MET A 1 -7.47 30.45 -6.47
CA MET A 1 -7.65 29.58 -5.28
C MET A 1 -7.56 28.07 -5.57
N LYS A 2 -8.03 27.56 -6.72
CA LYS A 2 -7.94 26.12 -7.06
C LYS A 2 -6.50 25.61 -7.22
N PHE A 3 -5.65 26.38 -7.90
CA PHE A 3 -4.23 26.02 -8.13
C PHE A 3 -3.40 25.90 -6.85
N VAL A 4 -3.68 26.72 -5.83
CA VAL A 4 -2.97 26.66 -4.53
C VAL A 4 -3.30 25.38 -3.78
N LYS A 5 -4.57 24.93 -3.81
CA LYS A 5 -4.97 23.66 -3.19
C LYS A 5 -4.32 22.47 -3.90
N ILE A 6 -4.26 22.49 -5.23
CA ILE A 6 -3.60 21.43 -6.01
C ILE A 6 -2.10 21.41 -5.69
N ALA A 7 -1.43 22.56 -5.64
CA ALA A 7 -0.01 22.65 -5.29
C ALA A 7 0.28 22.12 -3.88
N LEU A 8 -0.60 22.40 -2.90
CA LEU A 8 -0.48 21.86 -1.54
C LEU A 8 -0.65 20.34 -1.50
N ILE A 9 -1.63 19.79 -2.20
CA ILE A 9 -1.83 18.33 -2.27
C ILE A 9 -0.60 17.66 -2.90
N VAL A 10 -0.10 18.21 -4.01
CA VAL A 10 1.11 17.70 -4.68
C VAL A 10 2.32 17.76 -3.74
N ALA A 11 2.50 18.85 -3.00
CA ALA A 11 3.61 18.97 -2.04
C ALA A 11 3.50 17.95 -0.90
N VAL A 12 2.31 17.73 -0.34
CA VAL A 12 2.08 16.74 0.73
C VAL A 12 2.35 15.33 0.20
N VAL A 13 1.85 14.98 -0.98
CA VAL A 13 2.10 13.68 -1.61
C VAL A 13 3.58 13.49 -1.89
N ALA A 14 4.28 14.50 -2.41
CA ALA A 14 5.72 14.42 -2.67
C ALA A 14 6.54 14.20 -1.39
N ILE A 15 6.21 14.90 -0.31
CA ILE A 15 6.88 14.73 0.99
C ILE A 15 6.64 13.33 1.54
N ALA A 16 5.41 12.82 1.45
CA ALA A 16 5.07 11.49 1.94
C ALA A 16 5.74 10.37 1.12
N LEU A 17 5.80 10.52 -0.21
CA LEU A 17 6.54 9.59 -1.08
C LEU A 17 8.05 9.63 -0.78
N PHE A 18 8.61 10.81 -0.53
CA PHE A 18 10.02 10.95 -0.16
C PHE A 18 10.32 10.31 1.19
N ALA A 19 9.46 10.52 2.19
CA ALA A 19 9.56 9.87 3.49
C ALA A 19 9.44 8.34 3.38
N ALA A 20 8.45 7.84 2.63
CA ALA A 20 8.26 6.40 2.40
C ALA A 20 9.46 5.75 1.68
N LYS A 21 10.15 6.49 0.81
CA LYS A 21 11.39 6.04 0.17
C LYS A 21 12.55 5.95 1.16
N GLN A 22 12.63 6.87 2.12
CA GLN A 22 13.70 6.90 3.14
C GLN A 22 13.49 5.85 4.24
N THR A 23 12.25 5.49 4.55
CA THR A 23 11.91 4.52 5.61
C THR A 23 11.97 3.06 5.16
N GLY A 24 12.27 2.77 3.89
CA GLY A 24 12.28 1.39 3.38
C GLY A 24 10.89 0.75 3.29
N ILE A 25 9.81 1.53 3.41
CA ILE A 25 8.44 1.01 3.25
C ILE A 25 8.23 0.45 1.84
N LEU A 26 8.85 1.07 0.83
CA LEU A 26 8.85 0.55 -0.53
C LEU A 26 9.57 -0.80 -0.63
N GLU A 27 10.60 -1.03 0.20
CA GLU A 27 11.34 -2.30 0.26
C GLU A 27 10.50 -3.43 0.87
N ILE A 28 9.69 -3.14 1.89
CA ILE A 28 8.69 -4.08 2.45
C ILE A 28 7.63 -4.46 1.41
N ILE A 29 7.26 -3.56 0.52
CA ILE A 29 6.32 -3.85 -0.57
C ILE A 29 6.99 -4.70 -1.66
N THR A 30 8.30 -4.56 -1.87
CA THR A 30 9.06 -5.44 -2.79
C THR A 30 9.43 -6.79 -2.18
N ASP A 31 9.63 -6.88 -0.87
CA ASP A 31 9.85 -8.14 -0.16
C ASP A 31 8.50 -8.74 0.25
N ILE A 32 7.92 -9.42 -0.73
CA ILE A 32 6.62 -10.07 -0.63
C ILE A 32 6.55 -11.03 0.57
N LYS A 33 7.67 -11.63 0.98
CA LYS A 33 7.70 -12.57 2.10
C LYS A 33 7.57 -11.87 3.45
N SER A 34 8.30 -10.77 3.63
CA SER A 34 8.16 -9.92 4.83
C SER A 34 6.75 -9.35 4.95
N LEU A 35 6.13 -8.98 3.82
CA LEU A 35 4.75 -8.52 3.79
C LEU A 35 3.75 -9.63 4.12
N GLN A 36 3.96 -10.85 3.61
CA GLN A 36 3.16 -12.03 3.95
C GLN A 36 3.21 -12.32 5.45
N ASP A 37 4.41 -12.35 6.03
CA ASP A 37 4.61 -12.62 7.46
C ASP A 37 3.98 -11.52 8.32
N TRP A 38 4.11 -10.25 7.90
CA TRP A 38 3.46 -9.14 8.56
C TRP A 38 1.94 -9.25 8.52
N ILE A 39 1.33 -9.50 7.35
CA ILE A 39 -0.13 -9.67 7.21
C ILE A 39 -0.62 -10.90 7.98
N ALA A 40 0.14 -12.00 7.93
CA ALA A 40 -0.18 -13.24 8.65
C ALA A 40 -0.17 -13.03 10.18
N SER A 41 0.66 -12.12 10.70
CA SER A 41 0.70 -11.79 12.13
C SER A 41 -0.62 -11.22 12.67
N PHE A 42 -1.48 -10.68 11.80
CA PHE A 42 -2.81 -10.18 12.17
C PHE A 42 -3.91 -11.26 12.13
N GLY A 43 -3.59 -12.48 11.70
CA GLY A 43 -4.53 -13.60 11.62
C GLY A 43 -5.77 -13.27 10.79
N VAL A 44 -6.97 -13.41 11.37
CA VAL A 44 -8.25 -13.14 10.70
C VAL A 44 -8.39 -11.67 10.24
N TRP A 45 -7.71 -10.73 10.92
CA TRP A 45 -7.74 -9.32 10.57
C TRP A 45 -6.84 -8.96 9.38
N GLY A 46 -6.04 -9.90 8.86
CA GLY A 46 -5.11 -9.66 7.76
C GLY A 46 -5.77 -9.02 6.53
N TYR A 47 -7.01 -9.40 6.21
CA TYR A 47 -7.78 -8.78 5.12
C TYR A 47 -8.05 -7.30 5.35
N ALA A 48 -8.51 -6.93 6.54
CA ALA A 48 -8.82 -5.53 6.88
C ALA A 48 -7.54 -4.68 6.90
N VAL A 49 -6.45 -5.24 7.43
CA VAL A 49 -5.13 -4.59 7.45
C VAL A 49 -4.60 -4.35 6.04
N PHE A 50 -4.74 -5.35 5.16
CA PHE A 50 -4.35 -5.22 3.76
C PHE A 50 -5.16 -4.14 3.04
N VAL A 51 -6.49 -4.11 3.21
CA VAL A 51 -7.35 -3.09 2.60
C VAL A 51 -6.99 -1.69 3.12
N ALA A 52 -6.74 -1.54 4.42
CA ALA A 52 -6.31 -0.27 4.99
C ALA A 52 -4.98 0.21 4.39
N ALA A 53 -4.01 -0.69 4.26
CA ALA A 53 -2.72 -0.39 3.62
C ALA A 53 -2.90 -0.01 2.15
N PHE A 54 -3.77 -0.71 1.41
CA PHE A 54 -4.08 -0.42 0.02
C PHE A 54 -4.75 0.95 -0.17
N VAL A 55 -5.74 1.30 0.65
CA VAL A 55 -6.38 2.62 0.65
C VAL A 55 -5.35 3.71 0.91
N PHE A 56 -4.48 3.51 1.91
CA PHE A 56 -3.41 4.46 2.21
C PHE A 56 -2.49 4.64 1.00
N ALA A 57 -2.10 3.54 0.34
CA ALA A 57 -1.28 3.57 -0.85
C ALA A 57 -1.94 4.34 -2.01
N CYS A 58 -3.24 4.16 -2.24
CA CYS A 58 -3.99 4.93 -3.24
C CYS A 58 -4.01 6.43 -2.95
N VAL A 59 -4.12 6.84 -1.67
CA VAL A 59 -4.06 8.26 -1.27
C VAL A 59 -2.71 8.89 -1.65
N PHE A 60 -1.63 8.10 -1.62
CA PHE A 60 -0.29 8.52 -2.04
C PHE A 60 0.00 8.29 -3.53
N LEU A 61 -1.02 7.98 -4.34
CA LEU A 61 -0.89 7.70 -5.77
C LEU A 61 0.10 6.54 -6.08
N LEU A 62 0.24 5.58 -5.16
CA LEU A 62 1.00 4.37 -5.44
C LEU A 62 0.25 3.48 -6.44
N PRO A 63 0.97 2.75 -7.31
CA PRO A 63 0.36 1.89 -8.31
C PRO A 63 -0.41 0.75 -7.64
N GLY A 64 -1.74 0.74 -7.81
CA GLY A 64 -2.59 -0.26 -7.19
C GLY A 64 -2.39 -1.68 -7.71
N SER A 65 -1.85 -1.83 -8.92
CA SER A 65 -1.51 -3.13 -9.52
C SER A 65 -0.47 -3.91 -8.71
N ALA A 66 0.43 -3.23 -8.00
CA ALA A 66 1.37 -3.88 -7.09
C ALA A 66 0.63 -4.59 -5.96
N PHE A 67 -0.36 -3.92 -5.37
CA PHE A 67 -1.19 -4.47 -4.30
C PHE A 67 -2.06 -5.63 -4.79
N THR A 68 -2.63 -5.57 -6.00
CA THR A 68 -3.43 -6.71 -6.52
C THR A 68 -2.59 -7.96 -6.72
N ILE A 69 -1.33 -7.83 -7.17
CA ILE A 69 -0.40 -8.97 -7.29
C ILE A 69 -0.10 -9.52 -5.89
N VAL A 70 0.21 -8.65 -4.95
CA VAL A 70 0.48 -9.01 -3.56
C VAL A 70 -0.72 -9.72 -2.93
N ALA A 71 -1.95 -9.25 -3.14
CA ALA A 71 -3.16 -9.89 -2.63
C ALA A 71 -3.28 -11.35 -3.10
N GLY A 72 -3.02 -11.60 -4.39
CA GLY A 72 -3.01 -12.95 -4.95
C GLY A 72 -1.91 -13.85 -4.37
N ILE A 73 -0.75 -13.29 -4.02
CA ILE A 73 0.35 -14.03 -3.41
C ILE A 73 0.10 -14.30 -1.92
N VAL A 74 -0.43 -13.32 -1.17
CA VAL A 74 -0.66 -13.43 0.28
C VAL A 74 -1.88 -14.28 0.60
N PHE A 75 -3.00 -14.06 -0.09
CA PHE A 75 -4.29 -14.69 0.23
C PHE A 75 -4.66 -15.82 -0.73
N GLY A 76 -3.84 -16.08 -1.74
CA GLY A 76 -4.11 -17.02 -2.83
C GLY A 76 -4.95 -16.41 -3.95
N PRO A 77 -5.02 -17.08 -5.11
CA PRO A 77 -5.56 -16.50 -6.34
C PRO A 77 -7.05 -16.15 -6.25
N ILE A 78 -7.86 -16.96 -5.56
CA ILE A 78 -9.31 -16.72 -5.46
C ILE A 78 -9.59 -15.63 -4.41
N LYS A 79 -9.14 -15.81 -3.17
CA LYS A 79 -9.45 -14.85 -2.09
C LYS A 79 -8.77 -13.50 -2.32
N GLY A 80 -7.53 -13.51 -2.82
CA GLY A 80 -6.81 -12.31 -3.19
C GLY A 80 -7.37 -11.60 -4.41
N GLY A 81 -7.93 -12.33 -5.38
CA GLY A 81 -8.58 -11.73 -6.55
C GLY A 81 -9.96 -11.13 -6.27
N ILE A 82 -10.64 -11.56 -5.19
CA ILE A 82 -11.92 -11.00 -4.74
C ILE A 82 -11.72 -9.73 -3.89
N LEU A 83 -10.57 -9.62 -3.21
CA LEU A 83 -10.21 -8.53 -2.32
C LEU A 83 -9.84 -7.25 -3.09
#